data_AF-A0A0X1KU89-F1
#
_entry.id   AF-A0A0X1KU89-F1
#
_cell.length_a   1.000
_cell.length_b   1.000
_cell.length_c   1.000
_cell.angle_alpha   90.00
_cell.angle_beta   90.00
_cell.angle_gamma   90.00
#
_symmetry.space_group_name_H-M   'P 1'
#
loop_
_entity.id
_entity.type
_entity.pdbx_description
1 polymer ?
#
loop_
_entity_poly.entity_id
_entity_poly.type
_entity_poly.pdbx_seq_one_letter_code
_entity_poly.pdbx_strand_id
1 'polypeptide(L)'
;MKTYPQTVNLLTTEPHVVELFGQEYQQFLNTCRPLMRIPQVGSQEMFSLLEDFEDQSATCLVISDGLPLVTMPGEVLGRILERNSLKDSEQILSHWRKRTASFERNLKQHSHIHIVALPDVEQVKAAKGVVELPESGGILFYTVEEYVDHLKHLLSLLKKYENYQLCISPRSMSASVHTAVKDQIGVLVFKKDPPVRLFAMNHPDMTNAFYCYAEDFLNRLPPQSKNKEQVIETIQLMIRQLENH
;
A
#
# COMPACT_ATOMS: atom_id res chain seq x y z
N MET A 1 2.23 -8.51 -44.12
CA MET A 1 1.00 -7.70 -43.92
C MET A 1 -0.02 -8.57 -43.21
N LYS A 2 -0.31 -8.33 -41.93
CA LYS A 2 -1.44 -8.99 -41.26
C LYS A 2 -2.69 -8.17 -41.60
N THR A 3 -3.55 -8.74 -42.43
CA THR A 3 -4.89 -8.20 -42.71
C THR A 3 -5.73 -8.36 -41.45
N TYR A 4 -6.02 -7.25 -40.78
CA TYR A 4 -7.09 -7.21 -39.78
C TYR A 4 -8.44 -7.29 -40.51
N PRO A 5 -9.37 -8.15 -40.09
CA PRO A 5 -10.71 -8.16 -40.67
C PRO A 5 -11.36 -6.79 -40.48
N GLN A 6 -11.86 -6.20 -41.56
CA GLN A 6 -12.68 -4.98 -41.48
C GLN A 6 -13.99 -5.34 -40.77
N THR A 7 -14.12 -4.93 -39.52
CA THR A 7 -15.37 -5.06 -38.77
C THR A 7 -16.39 -4.10 -39.39
N VAL A 8 -17.44 -4.65 -39.99
CA VAL A 8 -18.61 -3.87 -40.43
C VAL A 8 -19.35 -3.46 -39.17
N ASN A 9 -19.25 -2.18 -38.78
CA ASN A 9 -20.07 -1.64 -37.70
C ASN A 9 -21.52 -1.56 -38.17
N LEU A 10 -22.33 -2.57 -37.83
CA LEU A 10 -23.76 -2.63 -38.14
C LEU A 10 -24.55 -1.97 -37.01
N LEU A 11 -25.15 -0.80 -37.27
CA LEU A 11 -26.14 -0.22 -36.37
C LEU A 11 -27.50 -0.91 -36.61
N THR A 12 -28.06 -1.56 -35.59
CA THR A 12 -29.34 -2.26 -35.67
C THR A 12 -30.13 -2.13 -34.37
N THR A 13 -31.45 -2.17 -34.47
CA THR A 13 -32.38 -2.24 -33.33
C THR A 13 -33.19 -3.53 -33.32
N GLU A 14 -32.90 -4.46 -34.23
CA GLU A 14 -33.58 -5.76 -34.31
C GLU A 14 -33.27 -6.61 -33.06
N PRO A 15 -34.28 -6.98 -32.24
CA PRO A 15 -34.06 -7.61 -30.94
C PRO A 15 -33.21 -8.88 -30.99
N HIS A 16 -33.44 -9.74 -31.99
CA HIS A 16 -32.69 -10.99 -32.15
C HIS A 16 -31.20 -10.75 -32.45
N VAL A 17 -30.89 -9.72 -33.25
CA VAL A 17 -29.50 -9.40 -33.60
C VAL A 17 -28.79 -8.75 -32.41
N VAL A 18 -29.48 -7.92 -31.63
CA VAL A 18 -28.96 -7.36 -30.37
C VAL A 18 -28.66 -8.47 -29.37
N GLU A 19 -29.55 -9.47 -29.25
CA GLU A 19 -29.34 -10.63 -28.38
C GLU A 19 -28.11 -11.44 -28.81
N LEU A 20 -27.96 -11.72 -30.12
CA LEU A 20 -26.81 -12.44 -30.66
C LEU A 20 -25.49 -11.72 -30.32
N PHE A 21 -25.41 -10.41 -30.57
CA PHE A 21 -24.22 -9.63 -30.19
C PHE A 21 -23.98 -9.60 -28.68
N GLY A 22 -25.05 -9.60 -27.88
CA GLY A 22 -24.97 -9.75 -26.43
C GLY A 22 -24.32 -11.08 -26.02
N GLN A 23 -24.71 -12.19 -26.67
CA GLN A 23 -24.14 -13.51 -26.43
C GLN A 23 -22.66 -13.58 -26.85
N GLU A 24 -22.31 -13.05 -28.02
CA GLU A 24 -20.92 -12.97 -28.49
C GLU A 24 -20.05 -12.13 -27.54
N TYR A 25 -20.55 -10.96 -27.11
CA TYR A 25 -19.87 -10.12 -26.12
C TYR A 25 -19.59 -10.87 -24.82
N GLN A 26 -20.60 -11.58 -24.27
CA GLN A 26 -20.42 -12.37 -23.05
C GLN A 26 -19.43 -13.51 -23.25
N GLN A 27 -19.45 -14.17 -24.42
CA GLN A 27 -18.48 -15.21 -24.75
C GLN A 27 -17.05 -14.66 -24.77
N PHE A 28 -16.82 -13.50 -25.41
CA PHE A 28 -15.52 -12.84 -25.36
C PHE A 28 -15.12 -12.45 -23.94
N LEU A 29 -16.03 -11.84 -23.18
CA LEU A 29 -15.78 -11.43 -21.80
C LEU A 29 -15.38 -12.62 -20.91
N ASN A 30 -16.02 -13.78 -21.08
CA ASN A 30 -15.71 -15.00 -20.33
C ASN A 30 -14.33 -15.59 -20.63
N THR A 31 -13.72 -15.24 -21.78
CA THR A 31 -12.34 -15.63 -22.10
C THR A 31 -11.30 -14.67 -21.53
N CYS A 32 -11.70 -13.46 -21.15
CA CYS A 32 -10.82 -12.45 -20.59
C CYS A 32 -10.49 -12.78 -19.13
N ARG A 33 -9.26 -12.47 -18.72
CA ARG A 33 -8.88 -12.44 -17.30
C ARG A 33 -9.01 -11.00 -16.80
N PRO A 34 -9.60 -10.78 -15.61
CA PRO A 34 -9.68 -9.43 -15.05
C PRO A 34 -8.27 -8.88 -14.80
N LEU A 35 -8.02 -7.66 -15.26
CA LEU A 35 -6.74 -6.96 -15.07
C LEU A 35 -6.47 -6.64 -13.59
N MET A 36 -7.54 -6.36 -12.86
CA MET A 36 -7.50 -5.93 -11.46
C MET A 36 -8.49 -6.72 -10.62
N ARG A 37 -8.13 -6.97 -9.36
CA ARG A 37 -9.04 -7.50 -8.34
C ARG A 37 -9.34 -6.38 -7.34
N ILE A 38 -10.62 -6.16 -7.07
CA ILE A 38 -11.11 -5.09 -6.19
C ILE A 38 -11.98 -5.74 -5.11
N PRO A 39 -11.36 -6.29 -4.05
CA PRO A 39 -12.11 -6.98 -3.01
C PRO A 39 -12.96 -5.99 -2.20
N GLN A 40 -14.02 -6.50 -1.58
CA GLN A 40 -14.76 -5.72 -0.58
C GLN A 40 -13.87 -5.44 0.64
N VAL A 41 -13.98 -4.24 1.20
CA VAL A 41 -13.24 -3.86 2.41
C VAL A 41 -13.61 -4.79 3.58
N GLY A 42 -12.59 -5.28 4.29
CA GLY A 42 -12.75 -6.22 5.41
C GLY A 42 -13.10 -7.65 4.99
N SER A 43 -13.17 -7.94 3.68
CA SER A 43 -13.45 -9.31 3.21
C SER A 43 -12.24 -10.23 3.38
N GLN A 44 -12.50 -11.53 3.47
CA GLN A 44 -11.44 -12.55 3.46
C GLN A 44 -10.57 -12.48 2.18
N GLU A 45 -11.15 -12.09 1.04
CA GLU A 45 -10.40 -11.90 -0.20
C GLU A 45 -9.38 -10.76 -0.07
N MET A 46 -9.78 -9.63 0.54
CA MET A 46 -8.86 -8.53 0.80
C MET A 46 -7.70 -8.98 1.69
N PHE A 47 -8.01 -9.62 2.81
CA PHE A 47 -6.97 -10.14 3.70
C PHE A 47 -6.03 -11.12 3.00
N SER A 48 -6.57 -12.04 2.19
CA SER A 48 -5.76 -13.01 1.44
C SER A 48 -4.85 -12.33 0.43
N LEU A 49 -5.35 -11.34 -0.33
CA LEU A 49 -4.53 -10.57 -1.28
C LEU A 49 -3.39 -9.82 -0.60
N LEU A 50 -3.62 -9.28 0.60
CA LEU A 50 -2.60 -8.59 1.38
C LEU A 50 -1.55 -9.55 1.94
N GLU A 51 -1.98 -10.69 2.48
CA GLU A 51 -1.08 -11.75 2.93
C GLU A 51 -0.23 -12.30 1.79
N ASP A 52 -0.88 -12.69 0.69
CA ASP A 52 -0.21 -13.23 -0.49
C ASP A 52 0.82 -12.24 -1.03
N PHE A 53 0.44 -10.96 -1.16
CA PHE A 53 1.37 -9.94 -1.60
C PHE A 53 2.58 -9.85 -0.66
N GLU A 54 2.40 -9.81 0.66
CA GLU A 54 3.53 -9.73 1.59
C GLU A 54 4.38 -11.00 1.65
N ASP A 55 3.80 -12.17 1.45
CA ASP A 55 4.52 -13.44 1.51
C ASP A 55 5.47 -13.65 0.33
N GLN A 56 5.13 -13.13 -0.85
CA GLN A 56 6.00 -13.22 -2.03
C GLN A 56 7.36 -12.54 -1.82
N SER A 57 8.43 -13.28 -2.13
CA SER A 57 9.80 -12.81 -1.98
C SER A 57 10.28 -12.08 -3.23
N ALA A 58 10.37 -10.75 -3.14
CA ALA A 58 10.89 -9.88 -4.18
C ALA A 58 11.29 -8.52 -3.59
N THR A 59 12.08 -7.75 -4.34
CA THR A 59 12.31 -6.33 -4.04
C THR A 59 10.99 -5.57 -4.08
N CYS A 60 10.77 -4.71 -3.08
CA CYS A 60 9.52 -3.95 -2.93
C CYS A 60 9.80 -2.46 -2.83
N LEU A 61 9.00 -1.68 -3.55
CA LEU A 61 8.92 -0.23 -3.43
C LEU A 61 7.52 0.15 -2.96
N VAL A 62 7.42 0.93 -1.90
CA VAL A 62 6.15 1.46 -1.40
C VAL A 62 6.20 2.97 -1.37
N ILE A 63 5.10 3.57 -1.77
CA ILE A 63 4.86 5.01 -1.81
C ILE A 63 3.62 5.29 -0.97
N SER A 64 3.78 6.06 0.11
CA SER A 64 2.68 6.42 1.01
C SER A 64 2.88 7.79 1.66
N ASP A 65 1.85 8.28 2.36
CA ASP A 65 1.87 9.59 3.05
C ASP A 65 1.73 9.37 4.57
N GLY A 66 2.29 8.28 5.07
CA GLY A 66 2.18 7.87 6.47
C GLY A 66 3.16 6.77 6.82
N LEU A 67 3.24 6.47 8.12
CA LEU A 67 4.11 5.40 8.61
C LEU A 67 3.63 4.04 8.07
N PRO A 68 4.53 3.22 7.52
CA PRO A 68 4.16 1.93 6.94
C PRO A 68 3.52 0.99 7.98
N LEU A 69 2.33 0.47 7.68
CA LEU A 69 1.58 -0.35 8.63
C LEU A 69 2.34 -1.61 9.10
N VAL A 70 3.14 -2.21 8.21
CA VAL A 70 3.96 -3.40 8.52
C VAL A 70 5.11 -3.12 9.49
N THR A 71 5.43 -1.85 9.76
CA THR A 71 6.41 -1.44 10.78
C THR A 71 5.79 -1.03 12.10
N MET A 72 4.46 -1.08 12.24
CA MET A 72 3.79 -0.76 13.50
C MET A 72 4.05 -1.85 14.54
N PRO A 73 4.26 -1.55 15.83
CA PRO A 73 4.24 -2.59 16.87
C PRO A 73 2.84 -3.20 17.04
N GLY A 74 2.77 -4.51 17.32
CA GLY A 74 1.48 -5.17 17.55
C GLY A 74 0.69 -4.59 18.72
N GLU A 75 1.37 -4.11 19.76
CA GLU A 75 0.77 -3.42 20.91
C GLU A 75 0.13 -2.07 20.51
N VAL A 76 0.78 -1.32 19.61
CA VAL A 76 0.25 -0.06 19.07
C VAL A 76 -0.99 -0.34 18.24
N LEU A 77 -0.96 -1.35 17.36
CA LEU A 77 -2.14 -1.74 16.60
C LEU A 77 -3.28 -2.19 17.52
N GLY A 78 -2.99 -3.00 18.54
CA GLY A 78 -3.97 -3.44 19.52
C GLY A 78 -4.71 -2.27 20.19
N ARG A 79 -3.97 -1.27 20.69
CA ARG A 79 -4.54 -0.06 21.29
C ARG A 79 -5.41 0.74 20.31
N ILE A 80 -4.96 0.90 19.06
CA ILE A 80 -5.72 1.60 18.01
C ILE A 80 -7.05 0.87 17.75
N LEU A 81 -7.04 -0.46 17.62
CA LEU A 81 -8.24 -1.24 17.33
C LEU A 81 -9.22 -1.21 18.51
N GLU A 82 -8.73 -1.35 19.74
CA GLU A 82 -9.53 -1.29 20.96
C GLU A 82 -10.20 0.08 21.14
N ARG A 83 -9.43 1.17 21.03
CA ARG A 83 -9.93 2.54 21.15
C ARG A 83 -11.07 2.82 20.16
N ASN A 84 -10.98 2.29 18.95
CA ASN A 84 -11.96 2.53 17.89
C ASN A 84 -13.10 1.49 17.85
N SER A 85 -13.12 0.53 18.79
CA SER A 85 -14.19 -0.49 18.91
C SER A 85 -14.47 -1.24 17.60
N LEU A 86 -13.41 -1.57 16.85
CA LEU A 86 -13.55 -2.29 15.58
C LEU A 86 -13.97 -3.74 15.83
N LYS A 87 -15.06 -4.16 15.18
CA LYS A 87 -15.68 -5.48 15.37
C LYS A 87 -14.76 -6.64 14.97
N ASP A 88 -13.90 -6.42 13.98
CA ASP A 88 -13.02 -7.44 13.40
C ASP A 88 -11.57 -7.33 13.91
N SER A 89 -11.36 -6.75 15.10
CA SER A 89 -10.04 -6.45 15.67
C SER A 89 -9.11 -7.68 15.73
N GLU A 90 -9.60 -8.82 16.22
CA GLU A 90 -8.82 -10.07 16.30
C GLU A 90 -8.43 -10.60 14.92
N GLN A 91 -9.34 -10.52 13.94
CA GLN A 91 -9.06 -10.92 12.57
C GLN A 91 -7.97 -10.00 11.98
N ILE A 92 -8.12 -8.69 12.11
CA ILE A 92 -7.13 -7.71 11.65
C ILE A 92 -5.76 -7.97 12.29
N LEU A 93 -5.70 -8.18 13.61
CA LEU A 93 -4.45 -8.49 14.32
C LEU A 93 -3.80 -9.78 13.82
N SER A 94 -4.60 -10.82 13.60
CA SER A 94 -4.12 -12.11 13.09
C SER A 94 -3.48 -11.97 11.70
N HIS A 95 -4.18 -11.30 10.77
CA HIS A 95 -3.66 -11.03 9.43
C HIS A 95 -2.43 -10.12 9.46
N TRP A 96 -2.45 -9.07 10.30
CA TRP A 96 -1.31 -8.18 10.49
C TRP A 96 -0.07 -8.93 10.98
N ARG A 97 -0.19 -9.85 11.95
CA ARG A 97 0.94 -10.65 12.46
C ARG A 97 1.60 -11.49 11.37
N LYS A 98 0.80 -12.08 10.47
CA LYS A 98 1.35 -12.86 9.35
C LYS A 98 2.07 -11.96 8.35
N ARG A 99 1.47 -10.81 8.01
CA ARG A 99 2.07 -9.82 7.11
C ARG A 99 3.41 -9.32 7.63
N THR A 100 3.50 -8.99 8.92
CA THR A 100 4.76 -8.52 9.52
C THR A 100 5.81 -9.61 9.63
N ALA A 101 5.42 -10.85 9.91
CA ALA A 101 6.33 -11.99 9.86
C ALA A 101 6.90 -12.22 8.46
N SER A 102 6.08 -12.13 7.41
CA SER A 102 6.53 -12.24 6.02
C SER A 102 7.37 -11.05 5.57
N PHE A 103 7.01 -9.84 5.99
CA PHE A 103 7.84 -8.64 5.80
C PHE A 103 9.24 -8.81 6.39
N GLU A 104 9.35 -9.15 7.69
CA GLU A 104 10.65 -9.36 8.34
C GLU A 104 11.45 -10.50 7.71
N ARG A 105 10.79 -11.55 7.22
CA ARG A 105 11.44 -12.63 6.47
C ARG A 105 12.05 -12.10 5.17
N ASN A 106 11.29 -11.29 4.42
CA ASN A 106 11.75 -10.70 3.17
C ASN A 106 12.91 -9.71 3.35
N LEU A 107 12.94 -8.94 4.44
CA LEU A 107 14.05 -8.03 4.77
C LEU A 107 15.41 -8.74 4.92
N LYS A 108 15.43 -10.06 5.13
CA LYS A 108 16.69 -10.82 5.21
C LYS A 108 17.35 -11.03 3.84
N GLN A 109 16.60 -10.92 2.75
CA GLN A 109 17.05 -11.35 1.42
C GLN A 109 16.78 -10.32 0.31
N HIS A 110 15.78 -9.46 0.49
CA HIS A 110 15.30 -8.55 -0.56
C HIS A 110 15.21 -7.12 -0.05
N SER A 111 15.51 -6.18 -0.95
CA SER A 111 15.39 -4.76 -0.64
C SER A 111 13.92 -4.37 -0.47
N HIS A 112 13.64 -3.61 0.58
CA HIS A 112 12.31 -3.08 0.84
C HIS A 112 12.45 -1.58 1.12
N ILE A 113 11.95 -0.78 0.20
CA ILE A 113 12.14 0.67 0.17
C ILE A 113 10.78 1.32 0.38
N HIS A 114 10.62 2.00 1.50
CA HIS A 114 9.45 2.79 1.82
C HIS A 114 9.73 4.26 1.58
N ILE A 115 9.00 4.87 0.65
CA ILE A 115 9.05 6.30 0.36
C ILE A 115 7.82 6.94 1.00
N VAL A 116 8.05 7.77 2.03
CA VAL A 116 6.99 8.32 2.86
C VAL A 116 7.05 9.84 2.91
N ALA A 117 5.90 10.49 2.91
CA ALA A 117 5.76 11.86 3.39
C ALA A 117 5.27 11.83 4.84
N LEU A 118 6.10 12.24 5.79
CA LEU A 118 5.73 12.28 7.20
C LEU A 118 4.99 13.58 7.54
N PRO A 119 3.95 13.53 8.40
CA PRO A 119 3.37 14.74 8.97
C PRO A 119 4.40 15.49 9.82
N ASP A 120 4.26 16.82 9.91
CA ASP A 120 5.07 17.61 10.85
C ASP A 120 4.64 17.38 12.31
N VAL A 121 5.48 17.83 13.25
CA VAL A 121 5.24 17.65 14.70
C VAL A 121 3.89 18.23 15.13
N GLU A 122 3.51 19.39 14.60
CA GLU A 122 2.27 20.07 14.99
C GLU A 122 1.04 19.35 14.40
N GLN A 123 1.15 18.78 13.20
CA GLN A 123 0.15 17.91 12.61
C GLN A 123 -0.05 16.64 13.43
N VAL A 124 1.03 16.01 13.91
CA VAL A 124 0.92 14.82 14.78
C VAL A 124 0.25 15.18 16.10
N LYS A 125 0.66 16.29 16.75
CA LYS A 125 0.02 16.79 17.98
C LYS A 125 -1.45 17.11 17.80
N ALA A 126 -1.83 17.62 16.63
CA ALA A 126 -3.23 17.88 16.26
C ALA A 126 -4.01 16.61 15.88
N ALA A 127 -3.48 15.41 16.16
CA ALA A 127 -4.07 14.12 15.82
C ALA A 127 -4.38 13.95 14.32
N LYS A 128 -3.55 14.53 13.44
CA LYS A 128 -3.68 14.39 11.97
C LYS A 128 -2.85 13.27 11.38
N GLY A 129 -2.07 12.55 12.19
CA GLY A 129 -1.36 11.36 11.74
C GLY A 129 -2.36 10.25 11.41
N VAL A 130 -2.59 10.00 10.12
CA VAL A 130 -3.51 8.95 9.65
C VAL A 130 -2.84 7.58 9.76
N VAL A 131 -3.57 6.62 10.30
CA VAL A 131 -3.21 5.20 10.26
C VAL A 131 -3.73 4.61 8.95
N GLU A 132 -2.81 4.19 8.08
CA GLU A 132 -3.15 3.57 6.79
C GLU A 132 -3.54 2.09 6.98
N LEU A 133 -4.72 1.85 7.56
CA LEU A 133 -5.31 0.53 7.80
C LEU A 133 -6.55 0.33 6.92
N PRO A 134 -6.39 -0.06 5.65
CA PRO A 134 -7.50 -0.09 4.68
C PRO A 134 -8.61 -1.09 5.06
N GLU A 135 -8.27 -2.17 5.79
CA GLU A 135 -9.20 -3.19 6.28
C GLU A 135 -10.22 -2.61 7.28
N SER A 136 -9.92 -1.48 7.93
CA SER A 136 -10.83 -0.82 8.87
C SER A 136 -12.05 -0.17 8.19
N GLY A 137 -11.97 0.10 6.88
CA GLY A 137 -13.02 0.80 6.12
C GLY A 137 -13.28 2.25 6.53
N GLY A 138 -12.49 2.80 7.45
CA GLY A 138 -12.59 4.15 7.95
C GLY A 138 -11.24 4.84 8.06
N ILE A 139 -11.28 6.11 8.44
CA ILE A 139 -10.07 6.88 8.74
C ILE A 139 -9.77 6.71 10.22
N LEU A 140 -8.57 6.22 10.52
CA LEU A 140 -8.06 6.08 11.88
C LEU A 140 -6.90 7.04 12.08
N PHE A 141 -6.71 7.51 13.32
CA PHE A 141 -5.67 8.46 13.67
C PHE A 141 -4.83 7.92 14.82
N TYR A 142 -3.54 8.25 14.83
CA TYR A 142 -2.65 8.01 15.95
C TYR A 142 -2.90 9.00 17.10
N THR A 143 -2.72 8.56 18.35
CA THR A 143 -2.29 9.48 19.40
C THR A 143 -0.81 9.82 19.24
N VAL A 144 -0.36 10.90 19.90
CA VAL A 144 1.07 11.25 19.94
C VAL A 144 1.91 10.08 20.46
N GLU A 145 1.48 9.43 21.54
CA GLU A 145 2.16 8.28 22.13
C GLU A 145 2.27 7.09 21.16
N GLU A 146 1.16 6.70 20.52
CA GLU A 146 1.15 5.62 19.53
C GLU A 146 2.06 5.93 18.33
N TYR A 147 2.10 7.19 17.90
CA TYR A 147 2.96 7.63 16.81
C TYR A 147 4.44 7.54 17.20
N VAL A 148 4.79 7.99 18.41
CA VAL A 148 6.16 7.89 18.96
C VAL A 148 6.59 6.43 19.06
N ASP A 149 5.73 5.55 19.57
CA ASP A 149 6.04 4.12 19.69
C ASP A 149 6.25 3.46 18.32
N HIS A 150 5.45 3.85 17.32
CA HIS A 150 5.67 3.41 15.94
C HIS A 150 7.01 3.92 15.40
N LEU A 151 7.36 5.20 15.57
CA LEU A 151 8.65 5.74 15.14
C LEU A 151 9.84 5.02 15.81
N LYS A 152 9.75 4.69 17.10
CA LYS A 152 10.78 3.95 17.83
C LYS A 152 11.01 2.55 17.25
N HIS A 153 9.93 1.84 16.91
CA HIS A 153 10.04 0.53 16.28
C HIS A 153 10.53 0.62 14.83
N LEU A 154 10.10 1.62 14.07
CA LEU A 154 10.63 1.91 12.74
C LEU A 154 12.15 2.13 12.77
N LEU A 155 12.66 2.88 13.76
CA LEU A 155 14.10 3.05 13.97
C LEU A 155 14.82 1.74 14.30
N SER A 156 14.21 0.85 15.09
CA SER A 156 14.83 -0.43 15.41
C SER A 156 14.96 -1.31 14.16
N LEU A 157 13.93 -1.32 13.29
CA LEU A 157 13.95 -2.03 12.01
C LEU A 157 15.00 -1.45 11.05
N LEU A 158 15.08 -0.12 10.93
CA LEU A 158 16.09 0.55 10.10
C LEU A 158 17.51 0.18 10.54
N LYS A 159 17.77 0.08 11.84
CA LYS A 159 19.09 -0.29 12.37
C LYS A 159 19.38 -1.79 12.24
N LYS A 160 18.36 -2.64 12.37
CA LYS A 160 18.49 -4.10 12.36
C LYS A 160 18.70 -4.69 10.97
N TYR A 161 18.00 -4.16 9.96
CA TYR A 161 17.97 -4.74 8.62
C TYR A 161 18.69 -3.83 7.61
N GLU A 162 19.72 -4.36 6.96
CA GLU A 162 20.46 -3.64 5.90
C GLU A 162 19.60 -3.41 4.67
N ASN A 163 18.77 -4.40 4.30
CA ASN A 163 17.89 -4.32 3.13
C ASN A 163 16.64 -3.46 3.36
N TYR A 164 16.44 -2.91 4.57
CA TYR A 164 15.34 -2.00 4.83
C TYR A 164 15.78 -0.55 4.67
N GLN A 165 15.09 0.17 3.80
CA GLN A 165 15.30 1.59 3.56
C GLN A 165 13.99 2.35 3.73
N LEU A 166 14.07 3.46 4.45
CA LEU A 166 13.02 4.47 4.47
C LEU A 166 13.57 5.73 3.78
N CYS A 167 12.79 6.33 2.91
CA CYS A 167 13.08 7.60 2.26
C CYS A 167 12.01 8.62 2.64
N ILE A 168 12.42 9.80 3.10
CA ILE A 168 11.49 10.86 3.53
C ILE A 168 11.32 11.87 2.40
N SER A 169 10.16 11.85 1.74
CA SER A 169 9.77 12.83 0.74
C SER A 169 9.42 14.17 1.40
N PRO A 170 9.91 15.32 0.87
CA PRO A 170 9.57 16.64 1.40
C PRO A 170 8.14 17.09 1.07
N ARG A 171 7.42 16.36 0.22
CA ARG A 171 6.04 16.65 -0.20
C ARG A 171 5.22 15.38 -0.21
N SER A 172 3.95 15.50 0.19
CA SER A 172 2.94 14.46 -0.06
C SER A 172 2.91 14.14 -1.54
N MET A 173 2.88 12.85 -1.85
CA MET A 173 3.08 12.35 -3.20
C MET A 173 1.77 12.06 -3.91
N SER A 174 0.80 11.56 -3.15
CA SER A 174 -0.58 11.38 -3.58
C SER A 174 -1.45 11.29 -2.33
N ALA A 175 -1.99 12.44 -1.91
CA ALA A 175 -2.79 12.55 -0.69
C ALA A 175 -3.87 11.44 -0.56
N SER A 176 -4.38 10.97 -1.71
CA SER A 176 -5.45 10.00 -1.80
C SER A 176 -5.03 8.55 -2.07
N VAL A 177 -3.74 8.26 -2.32
CA VAL A 177 -3.29 6.93 -2.77
C VAL A 177 -2.03 6.44 -2.03
N HIS A 178 -1.99 5.16 -1.71
CA HIS A 178 -0.80 4.40 -1.32
C HIS A 178 -0.54 3.36 -2.41
N THR A 179 0.69 3.24 -2.88
CA THR A 179 1.08 2.25 -3.89
C THR A 179 2.20 1.37 -3.36
N ALA A 180 2.03 0.05 -3.39
CA ALA A 180 3.08 -0.92 -3.13
C ALA A 180 3.30 -1.76 -4.40
N VAL A 181 4.55 -1.88 -4.84
CA VAL A 181 4.91 -2.69 -6.01
C VAL A 181 6.04 -3.63 -5.64
N LYS A 182 5.85 -4.91 -5.95
CA LYS A 182 6.89 -5.94 -5.85
C LYS A 182 7.32 -6.36 -7.25
N ASP A 183 8.63 -6.31 -7.50
CA ASP A 183 9.21 -6.58 -8.81
C ASP A 183 8.75 -7.95 -9.35
N GLN A 184 8.22 -7.97 -10.57
CA GLN A 184 7.61 -9.12 -11.26
C GLN A 184 6.47 -9.86 -10.52
N ILE A 185 6.07 -9.43 -9.33
CA ILE A 185 5.00 -10.08 -8.54
C ILE A 185 3.66 -9.39 -8.76
N GLY A 186 3.59 -8.08 -8.53
CA GLY A 186 2.33 -7.36 -8.60
C GLY A 186 2.35 -6.00 -7.93
N VAL A 187 1.18 -5.37 -7.94
CA VAL A 187 0.94 -4.02 -7.46
C VAL A 187 -0.31 -4.01 -6.59
N LEU A 188 -0.21 -3.34 -5.45
CA LEU A 188 -1.35 -2.94 -4.62
C LEU A 188 -1.48 -1.43 -4.67
N VAL A 189 -2.67 -0.94 -5.01
CA VAL A 189 -3.01 0.48 -4.94
C VAL A 189 -4.17 0.64 -3.98
N PHE A 190 -3.96 1.41 -2.92
CA PHE A 190 -4.99 1.74 -1.94
C PHE A 190 -5.45 3.16 -2.15
N LYS A 191 -6.72 3.34 -2.48
CA LYS A 191 -7.39 4.65 -2.42
C LYS A 191 -7.84 4.90 -0.99
N LYS A 192 -7.28 5.93 -0.36
CA LYS A 192 -7.49 6.32 1.04
C LYS A 192 -8.78 7.10 1.24
N ASP A 193 -9.20 7.87 0.23
CA ASP A 193 -10.44 8.64 0.31
C ASP A 193 -11.67 7.74 0.29
N PRO A 194 -12.75 8.05 1.04
CA PRO A 194 -14.02 7.35 0.93
C PRO A 194 -14.59 7.38 -0.51
N PRO A 195 -15.18 6.27 -1.00
CA PRO A 195 -15.10 4.94 -0.41
C PRO A 195 -13.67 4.38 -0.58
N VAL A 196 -13.12 3.83 0.51
CA VAL A 196 -11.80 3.16 0.53
C VAL A 196 -11.85 1.95 -0.38
N ARG A 197 -10.80 1.76 -1.20
CA ARG A 197 -10.68 0.66 -2.16
C ARG A 197 -9.25 0.16 -2.27
N LEU A 198 -9.08 -1.16 -2.31
CA LEU A 198 -7.85 -1.83 -2.72
C LEU A 198 -7.99 -2.27 -4.17
N PHE A 199 -7.00 -1.96 -4.98
CA PHE A 199 -6.84 -2.47 -6.35
C PHE A 199 -5.59 -3.34 -6.38
N ALA A 200 -5.75 -4.64 -6.60
CA ALA A 200 -4.66 -5.59 -6.73
C ALA A 200 -4.46 -5.97 -8.20
N MET A 201 -3.22 -5.92 -8.69
CA MET A 201 -2.87 -6.19 -10.08
C MET A 201 -1.64 -7.09 -10.14
N ASN A 202 -1.60 -8.01 -11.10
CA ASN A 202 -0.45 -8.89 -11.32
C ASN A 202 -0.14 -9.12 -12.81
N HIS A 203 -0.68 -8.27 -13.70
CA HIS A 203 -0.33 -8.32 -15.11
C HIS A 203 1.10 -7.80 -15.31
N PRO A 204 2.00 -8.53 -16.00
CA PRO A 204 3.41 -8.18 -16.11
C PRO A 204 3.67 -6.76 -16.58
N ASP A 205 2.98 -6.31 -17.64
CA ASP A 205 3.16 -4.94 -18.16
C ASP A 205 2.73 -3.87 -17.15
N MET A 206 1.68 -4.13 -16.36
CA MET A 206 1.23 -3.21 -15.32
C MET A 206 2.23 -3.19 -14.17
N THR A 207 2.68 -4.35 -13.70
CA THR A 207 3.68 -4.47 -12.64
C THR A 207 4.96 -3.72 -13.02
N ASN A 208 5.45 -3.93 -14.24
CA ASN A 208 6.64 -3.25 -14.75
C ASN A 208 6.44 -1.73 -14.85
N ALA A 209 5.29 -1.27 -15.36
CA ALA A 209 5.00 0.16 -15.45
C ALA A 209 4.97 0.85 -14.07
N PHE A 210 4.33 0.24 -13.08
CA PHE A 210 4.32 0.76 -11.71
C PHE A 210 5.68 0.69 -11.03
N TYR A 211 6.46 -0.36 -11.29
CA TYR A 211 7.83 -0.49 -10.77
C TYR A 211 8.73 0.61 -11.33
N CYS A 212 8.75 0.81 -12.66
CA CYS A 212 9.50 1.89 -13.29
C CYS A 212 9.09 3.27 -12.78
N TYR A 213 7.78 3.48 -12.56
CA TYR A 213 7.29 4.72 -11.95
C TYR A 213 7.84 4.93 -10.52
N ALA A 214 7.82 3.88 -9.69
CA ALA A 214 8.33 3.97 -8.32
C ALA A 214 9.85 4.17 -8.28
N GLU A 215 10.61 3.54 -9.17
CA GLU A 215 12.06 3.74 -9.30
C GLU A 215 12.41 5.16 -9.79
N ASP A 216 11.75 5.65 -10.84
CA ASP A 216 11.94 7.02 -11.31
C ASP A 216 11.62 8.02 -10.20
N PHE A 217 10.57 7.76 -9.41
CA PHE A 217 10.26 8.57 -8.25
C PHE A 217 11.38 8.56 -7.20
N LEU A 218 11.86 7.37 -6.80
CA LEU A 218 12.99 7.21 -5.87
C LEU A 218 14.23 7.97 -6.37
N ASN A 219 14.52 7.88 -7.67
CA ASN A 219 15.69 8.51 -8.27
C ASN A 219 15.61 10.04 -8.20
N ARG A 220 14.41 10.62 -8.33
CA ARG A 220 14.17 12.07 -8.24
C ARG A 220 14.23 12.63 -6.81
N LEU A 221 14.18 11.79 -5.78
CA LEU A 221 14.30 12.27 -4.41
C LEU A 221 15.67 12.92 -4.15
N PRO A 222 15.71 13.98 -3.33
CA PRO A 222 16.98 14.55 -2.88
C PRO A 222 17.88 13.49 -2.24
N PRO A 223 19.22 13.58 -2.38
CA PRO A 223 20.13 12.62 -1.77
C PRO A 223 19.93 12.48 -0.25
N GLN A 224 19.60 13.59 0.42
CA GLN A 224 19.37 13.63 1.86
C GLN A 224 18.15 12.81 2.30
N SER A 225 17.08 12.85 1.48
CA SER A 225 15.86 12.07 1.69
C SER A 225 16.10 10.56 1.63
N LYS A 226 17.20 10.11 1.02
CA LYS A 226 17.55 8.70 0.82
C LYS A 226 18.65 8.20 1.75
N ASN A 227 19.45 9.13 2.31
CA ASN A 227 20.57 8.78 3.17
C ASN A 227 20.06 8.24 4.52
N LYS A 228 20.44 7.00 4.84
CA LYS A 228 19.94 6.27 6.01
C LYS A 228 20.26 6.96 7.33
N GLU A 229 21.45 7.56 7.46
CA GLU A 229 21.87 8.25 8.69
C GLU A 229 21.04 9.51 8.90
N GLN A 230 20.88 10.33 7.86
CA GLN A 230 20.07 11.55 7.91
C GLN A 230 18.59 11.25 8.16
N VAL A 231 18.04 10.19 7.56
CA VAL A 231 16.67 9.72 7.84
C VAL A 231 16.52 9.30 9.31
N ILE A 232 17.50 8.57 9.86
CA ILE A 232 17.49 8.18 11.28
C ILE A 232 17.55 9.43 12.18
N GLU A 233 18.43 10.38 11.90
CA GLU A 233 18.55 11.64 12.64
C GLU A 233 17.24 12.44 12.61
N THR A 234 16.58 12.50 11.44
CA THR A 234 15.29 13.18 11.26
C THR A 234 14.21 12.56 12.14
N ILE A 235 14.11 11.23 12.14
CA ILE A 235 13.13 10.52 12.98
C ILE A 235 13.44 10.71 14.47
N GLN A 236 14.72 10.65 14.87
CA GLN A 236 15.13 10.87 16.26
C GLN A 236 14.86 12.30 16.74
N LEU A 237 15.00 13.30 15.86
CA LEU A 237 14.62 14.67 16.17
C LEU A 237 13.10 14.78 16.37
N MET A 238 12.31 14.18 15.48
CA MET A 238 10.85 14.18 15.56
C MET A 238 10.36 13.53 16.87
N ILE A 239 10.91 12.38 17.26
CA ILE A 239 10.59 11.71 18.54
C ILE A 239 10.85 12.67 19.71
N ARG A 240 12.03 13.28 19.78
CA ARG A 240 12.38 14.22 20.87
C ARG A 240 11.41 15.41 20.93
N GLN A 241 10.99 15.94 19.78
CA GLN A 241 10.04 17.06 19.73
C GLN A 241 8.62 16.67 20.16
N LEU A 242 8.22 15.42 19.93
CA LEU A 242 6.93 14.89 20.36
C LEU A 242 6.90 14.51 21.84
N GLU A 243 8.02 14.08 22.42
CA GLU A 243 8.13 13.71 23.85
C GLU A 243 8.33 14.90 24.79
N ASN A 244 8.83 16.04 24.31
CA ASN A 244 9.15 17.21 25.13
C ASN A 244 7.94 18.13 25.41
N HIS A 245 6.71 17.69 25.15
CA HIS A 245 5.46 18.42 25.35
C HIS A 245 4.36 17.51 25.88
#